data_AF-A0A8G2A316-F1
#
_entry.id   AF-A0A8G2A316-F1
#
_cell.length_a   1.000
_cell.length_b   1.000
_cell.length_c   1.000
_cell.angle_alpha   90.00
_cell.angle_beta   90.00
_cell.angle_gamma   90.00
#
_symmetry.space_group_name_H-M   'P 1'
#
loop_
_entity.id
_entity.type
_entity.pdbx_description
1 polymer ?
#
loop_
_entity_poly.entity_id
_entity_poly.type
_entity_poly.pdbx_seq_one_letter_code
_entity_poly.pdbx_strand_id
1 'polypeptide(L)' 'MNQLFVERIRERWKKLRLCRHRGTVMTDYRILRNYVRIYQALGETL' A
#
# COMPACT_ATOMS: atom_id res chain seq x y z
N MET A 1 -8.70 -6.38 12.29
CA MET A 1 -8.02 -5.89 11.07
C MET A 1 -9.00 -6.03 9.91
N ASN A 2 -9.49 -4.92 9.36
CA ASN A 2 -10.65 -4.90 8.45
C ASN A 2 -10.28 -5.58 7.10
N GLN A 3 -11.01 -6.62 6.70
CA GLN A 3 -10.74 -7.43 5.50
C GLN A 3 -10.70 -6.57 4.22
N LEU A 4 -11.48 -5.48 4.19
CA LEU A 4 -11.51 -4.48 3.11
C LEU A 4 -10.20 -3.70 2.96
N PHE A 5 -9.45 -3.52 4.06
CA PHE A 5 -8.16 -2.82 4.04
C PHE A 5 -7.08 -3.69 3.39
N VAL A 6 -7.07 -4.99 3.73
CA VAL A 6 -6.14 -5.96 3.15
C VAL A 6 -6.39 -6.11 1.64
N GLU A 7 -7.66 -6.18 1.23
CA GLU A 7 -8.04 -6.22 -0.19
C GLU A 7 -7.61 -4.94 -0.94
N ARG A 8 -7.79 -3.75 -0.34
CA ARG A 8 -7.31 -2.48 -0.93
C ARG A 8 -5.80 -2.43 -1.11
N ILE A 9 -5.04 -2.91 -0.12
CA ILE A 9 -3.58 -3.02 -0.21
C ILE A 9 -3.19 -3.97 -1.34
N ARG A 10 -3.85 -5.13 -1.42
CA ARG A 10 -3.57 -6.17 -2.42
C ARG A 10 -3.80 -5.68 -3.85
N GLU A 11 -4.92 -5.01 -4.09
CA GLU A 11 -5.23 -4.42 -5.40
C GLU A 11 -4.25 -3.33 -5.78
N ARG A 12 -3.86 -2.48 -4.82
CA ARG A 12 -2.85 -1.43 -5.07
C ARG A 12 -1.47 -2.02 -5.37
N TRP A 13 -1.10 -3.11 -4.70
CA TRP A 13 0.14 -3.83 -4.96
C TRP A 13 0.16 -4.48 -6.35
N LYS A 14 -0.95 -5.09 -6.78
CA LYS A 14 -1.07 -5.61 -8.15
C LYS A 14 -0.85 -4.51 -9.20
N LYS A 15 -1.44 -3.33 -9.01
CA LYS A 15 -1.25 -2.18 -9.92
C LYS A 15 0.20 -1.71 -9.98
N LEU A 16 0.87 -1.58 -8.82
CA LEU A 16 2.30 -1.23 -8.79
C LEU A 16 3.16 -2.26 -9.51
N ARG A 17 2.80 -3.54 -9.39
CA ARG A 17 3.51 -4.64 -10.04
C ARG A 17 3.39 -4.64 -11.57
N LEU A 18 2.31 -4.08 -12.12
CA LEU A 18 2.14 -3.89 -13.57
C LEU A 18 3.08 -2.81 -14.13
N CYS A 19 3.40 -1.79 -13.34
CA CYS A 19 4.31 -0.70 -13.72
C CYS A 19 5.78 -0.98 -13.34
N ARG A 20 6.12 -2.23 -12.98
CA ARG A 20 7.41 -2.55 -12.37
C ARG A 20 8.55 -2.48 -13.38
N HIS A 21 9.43 -1.50 -13.20
CA HIS A 21 10.73 -1.43 -13.87
C HIS A 21 11.83 -1.95 -12.94
N ARG A 22 12.91 -2.56 -13.48
CA ARG A 22 14.02 -3.05 -12.62
C ARG A 22 14.61 -1.86 -11.85
N GLY A 23 14.57 -1.90 -10.51
CA GLY A 23 15.07 -0.84 -9.63
C GLY A 23 13.99 -0.07 -8.85
N THR A 24 12.71 -0.16 -9.22
CA THR A 24 11.64 0.60 -8.52
C THR A 24 11.06 -0.09 -7.29
N VAL A 25 11.52 -1.29 -6.94
CA VAL A 25 11.00 -2.12 -5.83
C VAL A 25 11.01 -1.37 -4.50
N MET A 26 12.09 -0.63 -4.22
CA MET A 26 12.18 0.19 -3.01
C MET A 26 11.15 1.33 -3.00
N THR A 27 10.89 1.93 -4.16
CA THR A 27 9.90 3.00 -4.33
C THR A 27 8.49 2.46 -4.11
N ASP A 28 8.16 1.32 -4.72
CA ASP A 28 6.85 0.67 -4.57
C ASP A 28 6.58 0.31 -3.10
N TYR A 29 7.61 -0.18 -2.40
CA TYR A 29 7.53 -0.50 -0.97
C TYR A 29 7.36 0.76 -0.10
N ARG A 30 8.05 1.85 -0.44
CA ARG A 30 7.90 3.15 0.24
C ARG A 30 6.49 3.72 0.05
N ILE A 31 5.91 3.63 -1.14
CA ILE A 31 4.53 4.06 -1.42
C ILE A 31 3.54 3.28 -0.56
N LEU A 32 3.68 1.96 -0.50
CA LEU A 32 2.82 1.11 0.32
C LEU A 32 2.93 1.42 1.81
N ARG A 33 4.16 1.61 2.30
CA ARG A 33 4.42 1.97 3.70
C ARG A 33 3.83 3.34 4.04
N ASN A 34 3.91 4.31 3.13
CA ASN A 34 3.30 5.62 3.32
C ASN A 34 1.77 5.52 3.31
N TYR A 35 1.20 4.68 2.44
CA TYR A 35 -0.24 4.43 2.41
C TYR A 35 -0.74 3.84 3.73
N VAL A 36 -0.05 2.83 4.27
CA VAL A 36 -0.39 2.24 5.58
C VAL A 36 -0.26 3.27 6.69
N ARG A 37 0.82 4.07 6.71
CA ARG A 37 1.01 5.14 7.70
C ARG A 37 -0.09 6.19 7.65
N ILE A 38 -0.44 6.67 6.46
CA ILE A 38 -1.53 7.65 6.28
C ILE A 38 -2.86 7.04 6.72
N TYR A 39 -3.12 5.77 6.38
CA TYR A 39 -4.37 5.11 6.75
C TYR A 39 -4.46 4.84 8.26
N GLN A 40 -3.35 4.54 8.92
CA GLN A 40 -3.26 4.44 10.38
C GLN A 40 -3.42 5.81 11.04
N ALA A 41 -2.81 6.86 10.49
CA ALA A 41 -2.94 8.23 11.00
C ALA A 41 -4.35 8.81 10.78
N LEU A 42 -5.00 8.50 9.65
CA LEU A 42 -6.42 8.78 9.44
C LEU A 42 -7.33 7.95 10.36
N GLY A 43 -6.78 6.88 10.95
CA GLY A 43 -7.47 5.88 11.75
C GLY A 43 -7.08 5.90 13.22
N GLU A 44 -6.76 7.07 13.79
CA GLU A 44 -6.70 7.27 15.25
C GLU A 44 -8.07 7.05 15.96
N THR A 45 -9.07 6.53 15.26
CA THR A 45 -10.31 5.98 15.83
C THR A 45 -10.77 4.76 15.04
N LEU A 46 -10.22 3.58 15.32
CA LEU A 46 -10.94 2.30 15.24
C LEU A 46 -10.50 1.39 16.39
#